data_AF-J3QLR2-F1
#
_entry.id   AF-J3QLR2-F1
#
_cell.length_a   1.000
_cell.length_b   1.000
_cell.length_c   1.000
_cell.angle_alpha   90.00
_cell.angle_beta   90.00
_cell.angle_gamma   90.00
#
_symmetry.space_group_name_H-M   'P 1'
#
loop_
_entity.id
_entity.type
_entity.pdbx_description
1 polymer ?
#
loop_
_entity_poly.entity_id
_entity_poly.type
_entity_poly.pdbx_seq_one_letter_code
_entity_poly.pdbx_strand_id
1 'polypeptide(L)'
;MGPVPTSFGKRRGGPQTLPASPGGMDDKEYVGFATLPNQVHRKSVKKGFDFTLMVAGESGLGKSTLVNSLFLTDLYRDRKLLGAEERIMQTVEITKHAVDIEEKGVRLRLTIVDTPGFGDAVNNTECWKPVAEYIDQQFEQYFRDESGLNRKNIQDNRVHCCLYFISPFGHGLRPLDVEFMKALHQRVNIVPILAKADTLTPPEVDH
;
A
#
# COMPACT_ATOMS: atom_id res chain seq x y z
N MET A 1 4.71 100.78 -5.60
CA MET A 1 6.14 101.08 -5.37
C MET A 1 6.83 99.76 -5.07
N GLY A 2 7.82 99.39 -5.89
CA GLY A 2 8.59 98.14 -5.75
C GLY A 2 9.54 98.14 -4.53
N PRO A 3 10.50 97.19 -4.40
CA PRO A 3 11.09 96.41 -5.48
C PRO A 3 11.31 94.90 -5.21
N VAL A 4 11.73 94.21 -6.28
CA VAL A 4 12.39 92.90 -6.32
C VAL A 4 13.88 93.07 -5.99
N PRO A 5 14.56 92.09 -5.36
CA PRO A 5 15.80 91.54 -5.93
C PRO A 5 15.86 89.99 -5.82
N THR A 6 16.03 89.25 -6.91
CA THR A 6 17.28 88.73 -7.53
C THR A 6 18.06 87.67 -6.73
N SER A 7 17.97 86.44 -7.28
CA SER A 7 18.88 85.28 -7.33
C SER A 7 20.30 85.33 -6.73
N PHE A 8 20.73 84.20 -6.12
CA PHE A 8 21.79 83.26 -6.57
C PHE A 8 22.38 82.44 -5.39
N GLY A 9 22.64 81.13 -5.60
CA GLY A 9 23.79 80.46 -4.95
C GLY A 9 23.59 79.25 -4.01
N LYS A 10 23.38 78.06 -4.59
CA LYS A 10 23.93 76.71 -4.27
C LYS A 10 24.26 76.25 -2.81
N ARG A 11 23.79 75.01 -2.56
CA ARG A 11 24.41 73.84 -1.84
C ARG A 11 24.41 73.93 -0.29
N ARG A 12 24.20 72.88 0.51
CA ARG A 12 24.03 71.40 0.42
C ARG A 12 23.30 71.03 1.75
N GLY A 13 22.28 70.19 1.76
CA GLY A 13 22.43 68.76 2.04
C GLY A 13 21.73 68.35 3.35
N GLY A 14 20.68 67.54 3.26
CA GLY A 14 19.97 66.86 4.36
C GLY A 14 18.82 66.03 3.76
N PRO A 15 18.67 64.72 4.06
CA PRO A 15 17.80 63.85 3.29
C PRO A 15 16.32 64.13 3.59
N GLN A 16 15.56 64.48 2.55
CA GLN A 16 14.11 64.45 2.55
C GLN A 16 13.63 63.01 2.47
N THR A 17 12.71 62.67 3.36
CA THR A 17 11.83 61.51 3.30
C THR A 17 11.01 61.53 2.02
N LEU A 18 11.01 60.42 1.26
CA LEU A 18 10.10 60.18 0.13
C LEU A 18 9.31 58.88 0.34
N PRO A 19 8.11 58.77 -0.25
CA PRO A 19 7.00 57.99 0.30
C PRO A 19 7.02 56.52 -0.14
N ALA A 20 6.28 55.71 0.62
CA ALA A 20 5.99 54.31 0.32
C ALA A 20 5.30 54.15 -1.04
N SER A 21 5.88 53.32 -1.91
CA SER A 21 5.21 52.79 -3.09
C SER A 21 4.39 51.55 -2.71
N PRO A 22 3.10 51.46 -3.11
CA PRO A 22 2.33 50.24 -3.00
C PRO A 22 2.54 49.40 -4.27
N GLY A 23 3.04 48.17 -4.14
CA GLY A 23 3.14 47.29 -5.30
C GLY A 23 4.18 46.18 -5.18
N GLY A 24 3.73 45.04 -4.69
CA GLY A 24 4.40 43.74 -4.82
C GLY A 24 3.36 42.69 -4.49
N MET A 25 2.38 42.55 -5.38
CA MET A 25 2.14 41.31 -6.13
C MET A 25 1.91 40.12 -5.21
N ASP A 26 0.61 39.81 -5.07
CA ASP A 26 0.05 38.48 -4.91
C ASP A 26 1.09 37.39 -4.56
N ASP A 27 0.95 36.81 -3.37
CA ASP A 27 1.30 35.39 -3.12
C ASP A 27 0.41 34.50 -4.02
N LYS A 28 0.49 34.70 -5.34
CA LYS A 28 0.14 33.68 -6.33
C LYS A 28 1.21 32.63 -6.17
N GLU A 29 0.92 31.69 -5.26
CA GLU A 29 1.55 30.38 -5.16
C GLU A 29 2.07 30.01 -6.55
N TYR A 30 3.39 29.93 -6.71
CA TYR A 30 4.04 29.75 -8.02
C TYR A 30 3.59 28.41 -8.64
N VAL A 31 2.51 28.43 -9.40
CA VAL A 31 1.96 27.25 -10.08
C VAL A 31 2.69 27.08 -11.41
N GLY A 32 3.86 26.46 -11.38
CA GLY A 32 4.65 26.13 -12.58
C GLY A 32 4.96 24.64 -12.69
N PHE A 33 5.50 24.19 -13.84
CA PHE A 33 5.96 22.80 -14.05
C PHE A 33 6.94 22.31 -12.94
N ALA A 34 7.67 23.21 -12.30
CA ALA A 34 8.54 22.94 -11.16
C ALA A 34 7.80 22.43 -9.92
N THR A 35 6.51 22.74 -9.77
CA THR A 35 5.65 22.26 -8.66
C THR A 35 4.86 21.00 -9.01
N LEU A 36 4.92 20.51 -10.26
CA LEU A 36 4.27 19.27 -10.65
C LEU A 36 4.66 18.07 -9.79
N PRO A 37 5.94 17.87 -9.40
CA PRO A 37 6.28 16.78 -8.49
C PRO A 37 5.55 16.91 -7.13
N ASN A 38 5.44 18.12 -6.61
CA ASN A 38 4.75 18.41 -5.35
C ASN A 38 3.23 18.30 -5.48
N GLN A 39 2.66 18.66 -6.63
CA GLN A 39 1.24 18.51 -6.94
C GLN A 39 0.87 17.03 -7.14
N VAL A 40 1.71 16.26 -7.85
CA VAL A 40 1.55 14.81 -8.02
C VAL A 40 1.67 14.12 -6.66
N HIS A 41 2.65 14.51 -5.83
CA HIS A 41 2.78 13.99 -4.47
C HIS A 41 1.55 14.28 -3.61
N ARG A 42 1.10 15.55 -3.53
CA ARG A 42 -0.13 15.92 -2.80
C ARG A 42 -1.37 15.21 -3.34
N LYS A 43 -1.47 15.02 -4.65
CA LYS A 43 -2.58 14.32 -5.30
C LYS A 43 -2.57 12.82 -4.98
N SER A 44 -1.40 12.18 -4.98
CA SER A 44 -1.24 10.78 -4.59
C SER A 44 -1.54 10.57 -3.10
N VAL A 45 -1.07 11.46 -2.24
CA VAL A 45 -1.37 11.45 -0.80
C VAL A 45 -2.87 11.61 -0.53
N LYS A 46 -3.55 12.52 -1.25
CA LYS A 46 -5.01 12.70 -1.13
C LYS A 46 -5.82 11.54 -1.72
N LYS A 47 -5.36 10.91 -2.80
CA LYS A 47 -6.04 9.77 -3.44
C LYS A 47 -5.90 8.51 -2.58
N GLY A 48 -4.78 8.40 -1.85
CA GLY A 48 -4.42 7.20 -1.13
C GLY A 48 -3.83 6.12 -2.03
N PHE A 49 -3.55 4.97 -1.43
CA PHE A 49 -3.01 3.80 -2.10
C PHE A 49 -3.94 2.61 -1.90
N ASP A 50 -4.13 1.82 -2.94
CA ASP A 50 -4.77 0.51 -2.84
C ASP A 50 -3.66 -0.53 -2.84
N PHE A 51 -3.70 -1.46 -1.89
CA PHE A 51 -2.74 -2.55 -1.84
C PHE A 51 -3.46 -3.84 -1.52
N THR A 52 -3.21 -4.87 -2.32
CA THR A 52 -3.86 -6.18 -2.19
C THR A 52 -2.80 -7.22 -1.90
N LEU A 53 -2.89 -7.80 -0.71
CA LEU A 53 -1.98 -8.82 -0.22
C LEU A 53 -2.69 -10.17 -0.21
N MET A 54 -2.15 -11.15 -0.90
CA MET A 54 -2.63 -12.52 -0.85
C MET A 54 -1.79 -13.32 0.13
N VAL A 55 -2.43 -14.21 0.90
CA VAL A 55 -1.74 -15.08 1.85
C VAL A 55 -1.96 -16.51 1.42
N ALA A 56 -0.86 -17.22 1.12
CA ALA A 56 -0.86 -18.61 0.67
C ALA A 56 0.15 -19.44 1.45
N GLY A 57 -0.11 -20.74 1.58
CA GLY A 57 0.75 -21.63 2.36
C GLY A 57 -0.01 -22.86 2.83
N GLU A 58 0.74 -23.82 3.35
CA GLU A 58 0.16 -25.03 3.93
C GLU A 58 -0.81 -24.70 5.07
N SER A 59 -1.80 -25.57 5.26
CA SER A 59 -2.71 -25.50 6.40
C SER A 59 -1.95 -25.54 7.74
N GLY A 60 -2.46 -24.86 8.76
CA GLY A 60 -1.84 -24.88 10.08
C GLY A 60 -0.53 -24.09 10.25
N LEU A 61 -0.04 -23.39 9.21
CA LEU A 61 1.13 -22.50 9.29
C LEU A 61 0.87 -21.13 9.93
N GLY A 62 -0.37 -20.86 10.36
CA GLY A 62 -0.73 -19.60 11.02
C GLY A 62 -1.03 -18.45 10.07
N LYS A 63 -1.42 -18.72 8.81
CA LYS A 63 -1.85 -17.71 7.81
C LYS A 63 -2.91 -16.75 8.37
N SER A 64 -4.06 -17.27 8.78
CA SER A 64 -5.15 -16.48 9.33
C SER A 64 -4.78 -15.85 10.68
N THR A 65 -3.87 -16.47 11.45
CA THR A 65 -3.30 -15.87 12.67
C THR A 65 -2.42 -14.66 12.36
N LEU A 66 -1.58 -14.70 11.33
CA LEU A 66 -0.78 -13.55 10.88
C LEU A 66 -1.70 -12.46 10.36
N VAL A 67 -2.72 -12.80 9.55
CA VAL A 67 -3.73 -11.83 9.12
C VAL A 67 -4.34 -11.18 10.35
N ASN A 68 -4.94 -11.96 11.26
CA ASN A 68 -5.52 -11.40 12.49
C ASN A 68 -4.53 -10.52 13.27
N SER A 69 -3.26 -10.94 13.39
CA SER A 69 -2.22 -10.23 14.14
C SER A 69 -1.75 -8.94 13.47
N LEU A 70 -1.60 -8.93 12.14
CA LEU A 70 -1.30 -7.71 11.37
C LEU A 70 -2.41 -6.66 11.54
N PHE A 71 -3.65 -7.09 11.84
CA PHE A 71 -4.79 -6.19 12.09
C PHE A 71 -5.22 -6.10 13.55
N LEU A 72 -4.43 -6.60 14.51
CA LEU A 72 -4.74 -6.55 15.95
C LEU A 72 -4.77 -5.13 16.56
N THR A 73 -4.76 -4.06 15.75
CA THR A 73 -4.98 -2.69 16.22
C THR A 73 -5.87 -1.95 15.22
N ASP A 74 -7.14 -1.79 15.58
CA ASP A 74 -8.13 -0.81 15.07
C ASP A 74 -9.12 -1.16 13.94
N LEU A 75 -9.34 -2.44 13.60
CA LEU A 75 -10.54 -2.84 12.82
C LEU A 75 -11.68 -3.43 13.64
N TYR A 76 -11.38 -3.90 14.85
CA TYR A 76 -12.32 -4.62 15.71
C TYR A 76 -12.53 -3.92 17.06
N ARG A 77 -12.33 -2.59 17.16
CA ARG A 77 -12.61 -1.85 18.41
C ARG A 77 -14.05 -2.05 18.90
N ASP A 78 -15.01 -2.33 18.01
CA ASP A 78 -16.44 -2.49 18.33
C ASP A 78 -17.02 -3.89 18.12
N ARG A 79 -16.24 -4.89 17.70
CA ARG A 79 -16.73 -6.27 17.64
C ARG A 79 -16.24 -7.04 18.85
N LYS A 80 -17.16 -7.34 19.77
CA LYS A 80 -17.01 -8.32 20.85
C LYS A 80 -16.09 -9.44 20.37
N LEU A 81 -14.97 -9.60 21.07
CA LEU A 81 -14.00 -10.67 20.85
C LEU A 81 -14.75 -12.01 20.86
N LEU A 82 -15.11 -12.52 19.68
CA LEU A 82 -15.50 -13.91 19.53
C LEU A 82 -14.27 -14.73 19.93
N GLY A 83 -14.53 -15.73 20.80
CA GLY A 83 -13.52 -16.53 21.46
C GLY A 83 -12.54 -17.16 20.47
N ALA A 84 -11.34 -17.51 20.96
CA ALA A 84 -10.27 -18.10 20.16
C ALA A 84 -10.72 -19.35 19.35
N GLU A 85 -11.80 -20.00 19.77
CA GLU A 85 -12.38 -21.22 19.18
C GLU A 85 -13.13 -20.98 17.86
N GLU A 86 -13.79 -19.83 17.67
CA GLU A 86 -14.46 -19.50 16.39
C GLU A 86 -13.47 -19.00 15.32
N ARG A 87 -12.22 -18.71 15.71
CA ARG A 87 -11.18 -18.12 14.84
C ARG A 87 -10.37 -19.16 14.06
N ILE A 88 -10.62 -20.46 14.29
CA ILE A 88 -9.90 -21.59 13.68
C ILE A 88 -10.89 -22.43 12.87
N MET A 89 -11.81 -21.81 12.13
CA MET A 89 -12.44 -22.53 11.03
C MET A 89 -11.42 -22.62 9.91
N GLN A 90 -11.13 -23.83 9.44
CA GLN A 90 -10.29 -24.03 8.26
C GLN A 90 -10.86 -23.18 7.12
N THR A 91 -10.04 -22.32 6.52
CA THR A 91 -10.44 -21.53 5.35
C THR A 91 -10.75 -22.51 4.21
N VAL A 92 -12.03 -22.68 3.86
CA VAL A 92 -12.48 -23.60 2.80
C VAL A 92 -12.54 -22.91 1.44
N GLU A 93 -12.69 -21.59 1.43
CA GLU A 93 -12.84 -20.76 0.24
C GLU A 93 -11.94 -19.51 0.31
N ILE A 94 -11.62 -18.92 -0.85
CA ILE A 94 -10.82 -17.69 -0.90
C ILE A 94 -11.67 -16.52 -0.38
N THR A 95 -11.29 -15.95 0.77
CA THR A 95 -12.00 -14.84 1.41
C THR A 95 -11.24 -13.53 1.25
N LYS A 96 -11.96 -12.42 1.03
CA LYS A 96 -11.37 -11.08 0.94
C LYS A 96 -11.75 -10.24 2.16
N HIS A 97 -10.76 -9.59 2.76
CA HIS A 97 -10.91 -8.66 3.86
C HIS A 97 -10.32 -7.31 3.47
N ALA A 98 -11.16 -6.27 3.34
CA ALA A 98 -10.72 -4.93 2.99
C ALA A 98 -10.72 -4.02 4.22
N VAL A 99 -9.68 -3.20 4.31
CA VAL A 99 -9.35 -2.39 5.48
C VAL A 99 -8.85 -1.04 4.99
N ASP A 100 -9.38 0.03 5.55
CA ASP A 100 -8.81 1.36 5.34
C ASP A 100 -7.92 1.73 6.54
N ILE A 101 -6.64 1.94 6.28
CA ILE A 101 -5.63 2.38 7.24
C ILE A 101 -5.27 3.83 6.89
N GLU A 102 -5.09 4.68 7.89
CA GLU A 102 -4.55 6.03 7.68
C GLU A 102 -3.27 6.19 8.49
N GLU A 103 -2.14 6.40 7.80
CA GLU A 103 -0.85 6.66 8.43
C GLU A 103 -0.31 8.02 7.97
N LYS A 104 0.00 8.92 8.91
CA LYS A 104 0.61 10.23 8.64
C LYS A 104 -0.12 11.06 7.56
N GLY A 105 -1.45 10.96 7.50
CA GLY A 105 -2.30 11.67 6.52
C GLY A 105 -2.36 11.02 5.14
N VAL A 106 -1.82 9.80 4.98
CA VAL A 106 -1.95 8.96 3.78
C VAL A 106 -2.96 7.86 4.08
N ARG A 107 -4.00 7.74 3.23
CA ARG A 107 -4.97 6.65 3.30
C ARG A 107 -4.49 5.46 2.48
N LEU A 108 -4.42 4.28 3.09
CA LEU A 108 -4.11 3.01 2.46
C LEU A 108 -5.33 2.10 2.58
N ARG A 109 -5.91 1.69 1.45
CA ARG A 109 -6.91 0.63 1.40
C ARG A 109 -6.19 -0.70 1.17
N LEU A 110 -6.04 -1.45 2.26
CA LEU A 110 -5.42 -2.76 2.27
C LEU A 110 -6.48 -3.84 2.10
N THR A 111 -6.40 -4.59 1.00
CA THR A 111 -7.24 -5.78 0.76
C THR A 111 -6.41 -7.03 1.01
N ILE A 112 -6.89 -7.92 1.86
CA ILE A 112 -6.26 -9.21 2.09
C ILE A 112 -7.09 -10.31 1.50
N VAL A 113 -6.42 -11.20 0.78
CA VAL A 113 -7.00 -12.40 0.20
C VAL A 113 -6.45 -13.58 0.98
N ASP A 114 -7.26 -14.17 1.87
CA ASP A 114 -6.92 -15.43 2.52
C ASP A 114 -7.24 -16.59 1.59
N THR A 115 -6.34 -17.56 1.51
CA THR A 115 -6.50 -18.73 0.66
C THR A 115 -6.64 -19.98 1.51
N PRO A 116 -7.43 -20.97 1.05
CA PRO A 116 -7.48 -22.26 1.72
C PRO A 116 -6.08 -22.86 1.82
N GLY A 117 -5.78 -23.47 2.97
CA GLY A 117 -4.53 -24.18 3.15
C GLY A 117 -4.44 -25.39 2.23
N PHE A 118 -3.32 -25.53 1.52
CA PHE A 118 -3.00 -26.76 0.81
C PHE A 118 -2.22 -27.73 1.71
N GLY A 119 -2.07 -28.99 1.32
CA GLY A 119 -1.30 -29.99 2.08
C GLY A 119 -2.12 -30.93 2.95
N ASP A 120 -3.39 -30.62 3.24
CA ASP A 120 -4.28 -31.47 4.06
C ASP A 120 -4.87 -32.65 3.28
N ALA A 121 -4.90 -32.56 1.94
CA ALA A 121 -5.47 -33.60 1.09
C ALA A 121 -4.46 -34.72 0.80
N VAL A 122 -4.95 -35.95 0.61
CA VAL A 122 -4.12 -37.10 0.19
C VAL A 122 -3.50 -36.85 -1.18
N ASN A 123 -4.19 -36.12 -2.05
CA ASN A 123 -3.68 -35.66 -3.33
C ASN A 123 -3.61 -34.14 -3.38
N ASN A 124 -2.39 -33.59 -3.40
CA ASN A 124 -2.13 -32.15 -3.52
C ASN A 124 -1.61 -31.75 -4.92
N THR A 125 -1.70 -32.64 -5.92
CA THR A 125 -1.35 -32.28 -7.29
C THR A 125 -2.14 -31.05 -7.71
N GLU A 126 -1.42 -30.03 -8.18
CA GLU A 126 -2.00 -28.79 -8.73
C GLU A 126 -2.78 -27.92 -7.72
N CYS A 127 -2.45 -28.00 -6.42
CA CYS A 127 -3.04 -27.14 -5.39
C CYS A 127 -2.87 -25.62 -5.63
N TRP A 128 -1.96 -25.23 -6.52
CA TRP A 128 -1.75 -23.85 -6.96
C TRP A 128 -2.79 -23.34 -7.96
N LYS A 129 -3.55 -24.22 -8.63
CA LYS A 129 -4.51 -23.84 -9.68
C LYS A 129 -5.59 -22.87 -9.21
N PRO A 130 -6.32 -23.11 -8.10
CA PRO A 130 -7.38 -22.19 -7.65
C PRO A 130 -6.84 -20.79 -7.35
N VAL A 131 -5.61 -20.72 -6.82
CA VAL A 131 -4.92 -19.47 -6.53
C VAL A 131 -4.50 -18.75 -7.82
N ALA A 132 -3.89 -19.47 -8.76
CA ALA A 132 -3.48 -18.91 -10.04
C ALA A 132 -4.69 -18.41 -10.85
N GLU A 133 -5.76 -19.21 -10.91
CA GLU A 133 -7.03 -18.84 -11.57
C GLU A 133 -7.67 -17.61 -10.91
N TYR A 134 -7.66 -17.51 -9.59
CA TYR A 134 -8.16 -16.34 -8.89
C TYR A 134 -7.37 -15.07 -9.28
N ILE A 135 -6.04 -15.16 -9.31
CA ILE A 135 -5.16 -14.05 -9.72
C ILE A 135 -5.45 -13.66 -11.18
N ASP A 136 -5.50 -14.63 -12.08
CA ASP A 136 -5.78 -14.43 -13.51
C ASP A 136 -7.17 -13.78 -13.71
N GLN A 137 -8.18 -14.18 -12.93
CA GLN A 137 -9.50 -13.55 -12.93
C GLN A 137 -9.47 -12.08 -12.45
N GLN A 138 -8.65 -11.74 -11.45
CA GLN A 138 -8.52 -10.33 -11.02
C GLN A 138 -7.84 -9.48 -12.09
N PHE A 139 -6.85 -10.03 -12.80
CA PHE A 139 -6.21 -9.35 -13.92
C PHE A 139 -7.17 -9.13 -15.09
N GLU A 140 -7.92 -10.16 -15.48
CA GLU A 140 -8.91 -10.08 -16.55
C GLU A 140 -10.02 -9.08 -16.22
N GLN A 141 -10.51 -9.07 -14.97
CA GLN A 141 -11.50 -8.10 -14.51
C GLN A 141 -10.98 -6.67 -14.64
N TYR A 142 -9.77 -6.41 -14.15
CA TYR A 142 -9.13 -5.09 -14.27
C TYR A 142 -8.95 -4.69 -15.75
N PHE A 143 -8.50 -5.63 -16.59
CA PHE A 143 -8.30 -5.39 -18.02
C PHE A 143 -9.60 -5.02 -18.74
N ARG A 144 -10.72 -5.67 -18.39
CA ARG A 144 -12.06 -5.35 -18.92
C ARG A 144 -12.51 -3.96 -18.49
N ASP A 145 -12.32 -3.62 -17.22
CA ASP A 145 -12.71 -2.33 -16.67
C ASP A 145 -11.87 -1.18 -17.27
N GLU A 146 -10.59 -1.42 -17.55
CA GLU A 146 -9.69 -0.49 -18.25
C GLU A 146 -10.03 -0.34 -19.75
N SER A 147 -10.35 -1.44 -20.42
CA SER A 147 -10.71 -1.47 -21.84
C SER A 147 -12.09 -0.87 -22.12
N GLY A 148 -12.97 -0.84 -21.13
CA GLY A 148 -14.33 -0.33 -21.23
C GLY A 148 -14.45 1.18 -21.50
N LEU A 149 -15.68 1.61 -21.79
CA LEU A 149 -16.01 3.01 -22.12
C LEU A 149 -16.06 3.92 -20.87
N ASN A 150 -16.37 3.37 -19.69
CA ASN A 150 -16.53 4.12 -18.43
C ASN A 150 -15.30 4.01 -17.51
N ARG A 151 -14.24 4.75 -17.83
CA ARG A 151 -12.93 4.67 -17.14
C ARG A 151 -12.78 5.52 -15.88
N LYS A 152 -13.84 6.22 -15.45
CA LYS A 152 -13.72 7.28 -14.43
C LYS A 152 -13.55 6.77 -12.99
N ASN A 153 -13.88 5.52 -12.71
CA ASN A 153 -13.82 4.95 -11.35
C ASN A 153 -13.42 3.46 -11.35
N ILE A 154 -12.32 3.13 -12.02
CA ILE A 154 -11.78 1.76 -12.02
C ILE A 154 -11.18 1.47 -10.63
N GLN A 155 -11.59 0.35 -10.03
CA GLN A 155 -11.02 -0.13 -8.77
C GLN A 155 -9.95 -1.19 -9.06
N ASP A 156 -8.76 -1.02 -8.50
CA ASP A 156 -7.68 -1.99 -8.66
C ASP A 156 -7.79 -3.11 -7.62
N ASN A 157 -8.34 -4.24 -8.04
CA ASN A 157 -8.46 -5.45 -7.20
C ASN A 157 -7.36 -6.48 -7.49
N ARG A 158 -6.35 -6.12 -8.29
CA ARG A 158 -5.25 -7.04 -8.62
C ARG A 158 -4.45 -7.37 -7.38
N VAL A 159 -3.92 -8.60 -7.32
CA VAL A 159 -3.04 -9.01 -6.22
C VAL A 159 -1.66 -8.39 -6.45
N HIS A 160 -1.22 -7.56 -5.52
CA HIS A 160 0.05 -6.83 -5.63
C HIS A 160 1.23 -7.67 -5.12
N CYS A 161 0.98 -8.47 -4.07
CA CYS A 161 1.96 -9.30 -3.42
C CYS A 161 1.29 -10.56 -2.86
N CYS A 162 1.98 -11.70 -2.92
CA CYS A 162 1.58 -12.96 -2.32
C CYS A 162 2.59 -13.34 -1.24
N LEU A 163 2.17 -13.36 0.02
CA LEU A 163 2.94 -13.90 1.12
C LEU A 163 2.82 -15.42 1.10
N TYR A 164 3.94 -16.09 0.88
CA TYR A 164 4.00 -17.54 0.80
C TYR A 164 4.63 -18.12 2.06
N PHE A 165 3.83 -18.82 2.86
CA PHE A 165 4.26 -19.42 4.11
C PHE A 165 4.94 -20.76 3.86
N ILE A 166 6.21 -20.83 4.23
CA ILE A 166 7.04 -22.02 4.17
C ILE A 166 7.02 -22.66 5.55
N SER A 167 6.81 -23.98 5.59
CA SER A 167 6.86 -24.75 6.82
C SER A 167 8.28 -24.74 7.41
N PRO A 168 8.46 -24.48 8.73
CA PRO A 168 9.78 -24.52 9.37
C PRO A 168 10.26 -25.97 9.57
N PHE A 169 9.38 -26.95 9.38
CA PHE A 169 9.67 -28.37 9.58
C PHE A 169 10.31 -28.96 8.32
N GLY A 170 11.59 -28.70 8.10
CA GLY A 170 12.31 -29.28 6.97
C GLY A 170 13.74 -28.77 6.82
N HIS A 171 14.61 -29.58 6.22
CA HIS A 171 15.98 -29.18 5.86
C HIS A 171 16.02 -28.36 4.55
N GLY A 172 14.86 -27.97 3.99
CA GLY A 172 14.77 -27.22 2.74
C GLY A 172 13.33 -27.09 2.23
N LEU A 173 13.19 -26.53 1.02
CA LEU A 173 11.89 -26.34 0.36
C LEU A 173 11.32 -27.68 -0.10
N ARG A 174 10.03 -27.91 0.17
CA ARG A 174 9.38 -29.12 -0.34
C ARG A 174 9.15 -29.00 -1.85
N PRO A 175 9.12 -30.12 -2.59
CA PRO A 175 8.81 -30.11 -4.01
C PRO A 175 7.48 -29.40 -4.33
N LEU A 176 6.48 -29.58 -3.46
CA LEU A 176 5.18 -28.90 -3.57
C LEU A 176 5.33 -27.37 -3.52
N ASP A 177 6.15 -26.87 -2.60
CA ASP A 177 6.36 -25.44 -2.41
C ASP A 177 7.10 -24.84 -3.61
N VAL A 178 8.09 -25.57 -4.15
CA VAL A 178 8.81 -25.19 -5.37
C VAL A 178 7.88 -25.13 -6.57
N GLU A 179 7.00 -26.11 -6.75
CA GLU A 179 6.03 -26.14 -7.85
C GLU A 179 5.04 -24.97 -7.74
N PHE A 180 4.51 -24.72 -6.54
CA PHE A 180 3.60 -23.61 -6.27
C PHE A 180 4.24 -22.27 -6.61
N MET A 181 5.45 -22.01 -6.10
CA MET A 181 6.18 -20.78 -6.40
C MET A 181 6.49 -20.66 -7.89
N LYS A 182 6.88 -21.75 -8.56
CA LYS A 182 7.12 -21.77 -10.00
C LYS A 182 5.87 -21.41 -10.82
N ALA A 183 4.69 -21.85 -10.39
CA ALA A 183 3.44 -21.55 -11.08
C ALA A 183 3.01 -20.07 -10.90
N LEU A 184 3.25 -19.49 -9.72
CA LEU A 184 2.77 -18.14 -9.39
C LEU A 184 3.77 -17.01 -9.70
N HIS A 185 5.09 -17.28 -9.78
CA HIS A 185 6.09 -16.20 -9.86
C HIS A 185 5.96 -15.29 -11.08
N GLN A 186 5.32 -15.78 -12.15
CA GLN A 186 5.10 -14.99 -13.37
C GLN A 186 3.91 -14.03 -13.26
N ARG A 187 3.02 -14.26 -12.29
CA ARG A 187 1.75 -13.55 -12.13
C ARG A 187 1.77 -12.53 -11.00
N VAL A 188 2.43 -12.86 -9.90
CA VAL A 188 2.43 -12.04 -8.67
C VAL A 188 3.80 -12.02 -8.02
N ASN A 189 4.12 -10.93 -7.34
CA ASN A 189 5.32 -10.84 -6.51
C ASN A 189 5.17 -11.77 -5.31
N ILE A 190 6.04 -12.77 -5.20
CA ILE A 190 6.02 -13.72 -4.10
C ILE A 190 7.03 -13.29 -3.03
N VAL A 191 6.58 -13.20 -1.79
CA VAL A 191 7.44 -12.98 -0.62
C VAL A 191 7.39 -14.25 0.24
N PRO A 192 8.47 -15.07 0.24
CA PRO A 192 8.54 -16.24 1.09
C PRO A 192 8.69 -15.82 2.56
N ILE A 193 7.89 -16.42 3.43
CA ILE A 193 7.91 -16.20 4.88
C ILE A 193 8.07 -17.55 5.56
N LEU A 194 9.03 -17.66 6.48
CA LEU A 194 9.12 -18.82 7.37
C LEU A 194 7.99 -18.74 8.41
N ALA A 195 7.10 -19.71 8.36
CA ALA A 195 6.01 -19.84 9.33
C ALA A 195 6.54 -20.30 10.68
N LYS A 196 5.88 -19.87 11.77
CA LYS A 196 6.20 -20.28 13.15
C LYS A 196 7.72 -20.23 13.45
N ALA A 197 8.36 -19.12 13.12
CA ALA A 197 9.81 -18.96 13.30
C ALA A 197 10.27 -19.12 14.76
N ASP A 198 9.34 -19.02 15.72
CA ASP A 198 9.55 -19.32 17.14
C ASP A 198 9.91 -20.80 17.41
N THR A 199 9.64 -21.71 16.47
CA THR A 199 10.05 -23.12 16.60
C THR A 199 11.52 -23.37 16.23
N LEU A 200 12.20 -22.39 15.62
CA LEU A 200 13.59 -22.51 15.19
C LEU A 200 14.50 -21.88 16.24
N THR A 201 15.57 -22.60 16.62
CA THR A 201 16.61 -22.03 17.48
C THR A 201 17.50 -21.07 16.69
N PRO A 202 18.12 -20.06 17.32
CA PRO A 202 19.00 -19.10 16.63
C PRO A 202 20.07 -19.74 15.71
N PRO A 203 20.77 -20.83 16.09
CA PRO A 203 21.73 -21.47 15.19
C PRO A 203 21.09 -22.15 13.97
N GLU A 204 19.83 -22.58 14.06
CA GLU A 204 19.09 -23.23 12.95
C GLU A 204 18.52 -22.23 11.95
N VAL A 205 18.47 -20.93 12.28
CA VAL A 205 18.03 -19.86 11.36
C VAL A 205 19.20 -19.33 10.53
N ASP A 206 20.40 -19.31 11.11
CA ASP A 206 21.61 -18.76 10.47
C ASP A 206 22.37 -19.78 9.58
N HIS A 207 22.07 -21.08 9.69
CA HIS A 207 22.71 -22.18 8.92
C HIS A 207 21.71 -22.85 7.96
#